data_AF-A0A292GSQ5-F1
#
_entry.id   AF-A0A292GSQ5-F1
#
_cell.length_a   1.000
_cell.length_b   1.000
_cell.length_c   1.000
_cell.angle_alpha   90.00
_cell.angle_beta   90.00
_cell.angle_gamma   90.00
#
_symmetry.space_group_name_H-M   'P 1'
#
loop_
_entity.id
_entity.type
_entity.pdbx_description
1 polymer ?
#
loop_
_entity_poly.entity_id
_entity_poly.type
_entity_poly.pdbx_seq_one_letter_code
_entity_poly.pdbx_strand_id
1 'polypeptide(L)' 'MHNADTGCTLSPRRAELTNFDRAYNVALRARQQTGLRQFIVRTGNPFQPIRTSCLAPGNDEIILALVA' A
#
# COMPACT_ATOMS: atom_id res chain seq x y z
N MET A 1 -28.35 11.80 15.73
CA MET A 1 -28.37 10.76 14.68
C MET A 1 -26.95 10.27 14.53
N HIS A 2 -26.61 9.13 15.15
CA HIS A 2 -25.26 8.57 15.06
C HIS A 2 -25.11 7.90 13.70
N ASN A 3 -24.15 8.36 12.91
CA ASN A 3 -23.77 7.72 11.65
C ASN A 3 -23.36 6.28 11.97
N ALA A 4 -24.05 5.33 11.35
CA ALA A 4 -23.59 3.96 11.32
C ALA A 4 -22.30 3.94 10.47
N ASP A 5 -21.15 4.09 11.12
CA ASP A 5 -19.89 3.54 10.62
C ASP A 5 -20.09 2.03 10.56
N THR A 6 -20.71 1.59 9.46
CA THR A 6 -20.68 0.21 8.98
C THR A 6 -19.24 -0.04 8.57
N GLY A 7 -18.35 -0.15 9.56
CA GLY A 7 -17.00 -0.61 9.41
C GLY A 7 -17.08 -1.97 8.76
N CYS A 8 -16.86 -2.01 7.46
CA CYS A 8 -16.66 -3.26 6.75
C CYS A 8 -15.49 -3.94 7.45
N THR A 9 -15.76 -4.91 8.32
CA THR A 9 -14.73 -5.61 9.08
C THR A 9 -13.97 -6.48 8.09
N LEU A 10 -12.95 -5.87 7.48
CA LEU A 10 -12.08 -6.53 6.52
C LEU A 10 -11.44 -7.73 7.22
N SER A 11 -11.15 -8.80 6.46
CA SER A 11 -10.59 -10.00 7.07
C SER A 11 -9.27 -9.66 7.80
N PRO A 12 -9.01 -10.23 8.99
CA PRO A 12 -7.78 -9.98 9.73
C PRO A 12 -6.52 -10.26 8.89
N ARG A 13 -6.60 -11.31 8.04
CA ARG A 13 -5.55 -11.65 7.09
C ARG A 13 -5.29 -10.54 6.06
N ARG A 14 -6.32 -9.79 5.64
CA ARG A 14 -6.11 -8.65 4.75
C ARG A 14 -5.36 -7.54 5.47
N ALA A 15 -5.76 -7.19 6.69
CA ALA A 15 -5.05 -6.18 7.49
C ALA A 15 -3.56 -6.54 7.66
N GLU A 16 -3.26 -7.82 7.89
CA GLU A 16 -1.89 -8.33 7.97
C GLU A 16 -1.12 -8.24 6.64
N LEU A 17 -1.77 -8.55 5.50
CA LEU A 17 -1.14 -8.51 4.18
C LEU A 17 -0.96 -7.09 3.64
N THR A 18 -1.79 -6.14 4.09
CA THR A 18 -1.76 -4.75 3.64
C THR A 18 -0.96 -3.84 4.58
N ASN A 19 -0.03 -4.40 5.35
CA ASN A 19 0.85 -3.64 6.22
C ASN A 19 2.07 -3.08 5.45
N PHE A 20 2.72 -2.09 6.05
CA PHE A 20 3.87 -1.42 5.44
C PHE A 20 5.07 -2.36 5.30
N ASP A 21 5.39 -3.18 6.31
CA ASP A 21 6.56 -4.06 6.29
C ASP A 21 6.52 -5.08 5.15
N ARG A 22 5.33 -5.63 4.87
CA ARG A 22 5.10 -6.52 3.73
C ARG A 22 5.28 -5.77 2.41
N ALA A 23 4.71 -4.57 2.30
CA ALA A 23 4.90 -3.74 1.12
C ALA A 23 6.38 -3.38 0.89
N TYR A 24 7.12 -3.10 1.95
CA TYR A 24 8.55 -2.81 1.88
C TYR A 24 9.36 -4.01 1.41
N ASN A 25 9.08 -5.20 1.95
CA ASN A 25 9.74 -6.43 1.50
C ASN A 25 9.44 -6.74 0.03
N VAL A 26 8.22 -6.49 -0.45
CA VAL A 26 7.85 -6.62 -1.86
C VAL A 26 8.61 -5.61 -2.72
N ALA A 27 8.65 -4.34 -2.30
CA ALA A 27 9.39 -3.28 -2.98
C ALA A 27 10.89 -3.59 -3.10
N LEU A 28 11.52 -4.09 -2.03
CA LEU A 28 12.92 -4.47 -2.03
C LEU A 28 13.21 -5.60 -3.03
N ARG A 29 12.40 -6.67 -3.01
CA ARG A 29 12.55 -7.79 -3.95
C ARG A 29 12.31 -7.35 -5.40
N ALA A 30 11.27 -6.55 -5.65
CA ALA A 30 10.99 -6.03 -6.99
C ALA A 30 12.12 -5.13 -7.49
N ARG A 31 12.71 -4.29 -6.63
CA ARG A 31 13.87 -3.45 -6.96
C ARG A 31 15.10 -4.28 -7.31
N GLN A 32 15.36 -5.35 -6.57
CA GLN A 32 16.47 -6.28 -6.84
C GLN A 32 16.28 -7.01 -8.17
N GLN A 33 15.04 -7.41 -8.50
CA GLN A 33 14.74 -8.15 -9.73
C GLN A 33 14.72 -7.27 -10.97
N THR A 34 14.16 -6.07 -10.88
CA THR A 34 13.86 -5.22 -12.05
C THR A 34 14.87 -4.11 -12.26
N GLY A 35 15.66 -3.75 -11.23
CA GLY A 35 16.48 -2.54 -11.27
C GLY A 35 15.70 -1.24 -11.08
N LEU A 36 14.37 -1.28 -11.13
CA LEU A 36 13.52 -0.09 -11.11
C LEU A 36 13.18 0.32 -9.68
N ARG A 37 13.21 1.62 -9.43
CA ARG A 37 12.71 2.21 -8.19
C ARG A 37 11.28 1.77 -7.90
N GLN A 38 10.97 1.59 -6.63
CA GLN A 38 9.64 1.17 -6.18
C GLN A 38 9.09 2.19 -5.20
N PHE A 39 7.90 2.69 -5.49
CA PHE A 39 7.12 3.55 -4.61
C PHE A 39 6.19 2.69 -3.76
N ILE A 40 6.18 2.96 -2.47
CA ILE A 40 5.17 2.45 -1.54
C ILE A 40 4.24 3.61 -1.26
N VAL A 41 2.97 3.44 -1.59
CA VAL A 41 1.98 4.51 -1.53
C VAL A 41 0.77 4.08 -0.71
N ARG A 42 0.18 5.06 -0.02
CA ARG A 42 -1.13 4.94 0.60
C ARG A 42 -2.18 5.46 -0.38
N THR A 43 -3.17 4.63 -0.68
CA THR A 43 -4.08 4.85 -1.83
C THR A 43 -5.40 5.54 -1.47
N GLY A 44 -5.73 5.66 -0.18
CA GLY A 44 -7.06 6.08 0.28
C GLY A 44 -8.17 5.04 0.08
N ASN A 45 -7.92 3.97 -0.68
CA ASN A 45 -8.88 2.89 -0.90
C ASN A 45 -8.84 1.90 0.28
N PRO A 46 -9.93 1.69 1.02
CA PRO A 46 -9.96 0.72 2.13
C PRO A 46 -9.70 -0.72 1.66
N PHE A 47 -9.92 -1.02 0.37
CA PHE A 47 -9.63 -2.31 -0.28
C PHE A 47 -8.16 -2.57 -0.60
N GLN A 48 -7.38 -1.53 -0.80
CA GLN A 48 -5.95 -1.64 -1.08
C GLN A 48 -5.22 -0.48 -0.39
N PRO A 49 -5.22 -0.41 0.96
CA PRO A 49 -4.79 0.79 1.66
C PRO A 49 -3.32 1.14 1.40
N ILE A 50 -2.49 0.12 1.09
CA ILE A 50 -1.11 0.25 0.66
C ILE A 50 -0.90 -0.48 -0.66
N ARG A 51 -0.15 0.14 -1.57
CA ARG A 51 0.26 -0.42 -2.85
C ARG A 51 1.74 -0.18 -3.09
N THR A 52 2.39 -1.12 -3.78
CA THR A 52 3.76 -0.96 -4.31
C THR A 52 3.70 -0.85 -5.82
N SER A 53 4.43 0.09 -6.41
CA SER A 53 4.45 0.33 -7.85
C SER A 53 5.79 0.89 -8.31
N CYS A 54 6.24 0.54 -9.52
CA CYS A 54 7.38 1.19 -10.17
C CYS A 54 6.98 2.51 -10.87
N LEU A 55 5.68 2.76 -11.01
CA LEU A 55 5.13 4.01 -11.54
C LEU A 55 5.01 5.04 -10.42
N ALA A 56 5.08 6.32 -10.80
CA ALA A 56 4.82 7.43 -9.90
C ALA A 56 3.42 7.31 -9.26
N PRO A 57 3.24 7.78 -8.02
CA PRO A 57 1.91 7.85 -7.39
C PRO A 57 0.94 8.66 -8.24
N GLY A 58 -0.35 8.29 -8.19
CA GLY A 58 -1.43 9.16 -8.64
C GLY A 58 -1.62 10.39 -7.74
N ASN A 59 -2.41 11.37 -8.19
CA ASN A 59 -2.60 12.65 -7.48
C ASN A 59 -3.15 12.50 -6.05
N ASP A 60 -3.96 11.48 -5.79
CA ASP A 60 -4.59 11.25 -4.48
C ASP A 60 -3.80 10.25 -3.60
N GLU A 61 -2.64 9.78 -4.07
CA GLU A 61 -1.82 8.82 -3.35
C GLU A 61 -0.69 9.51 -2.57
N ILE A 62 -0.48 9.06 -1.34
CA ILE A 62 0.60 9.59 -0.48
C ILE A 62 1.78 8.63 -0.52
N ILE A 63 2.95 9.11 -0.93
CA ILE A 63 4.19 8.34 -0.84
C ILE A 63 4.52 8.09 0.64
N LEU A 64 4.63 6.82 1.01
CA LEU A 64 5.12 6.40 2.32
C LEU A 64 6.62 6.14 2.30
N ALA A 65 7.13 5.57 1.21
CA ALA A 65 8.56 5.32 1.01
C ALA A 65 8.92 5.19 -0.47
N LEU A 66 10.19 5.43 -0.77
CA LEU A 66 10.82 5.17 -2.05
C LEU A 66 12.00 4.21 -1.83
N VAL A 67 12.01 3.10 -2.54
CA VAL A 67 13.13 2.14 -2.58
C VAL A 67 13.86 2.33 -3.90
N ALA A 68 15.12 2.76 -3.84
CA ALA A 68 15.93 3.15 -5.01
C ALA A 68 17.21 2.31 -5.14
#